data_AF-M7YQN3-F1
#
_entry.id   AF-M7YQN3-F1
#
_cell.length_a   1.000
_cell.length_b   1.000
_cell.length_c   1.000
_cell.angle_alpha   90.00
_cell.angle_beta   90.00
_cell.angle_gamma   90.00
#
_symmetry.space_group_name_H-M   'P 1'
#
loop_
_entity.id
_entity.type
_entity.pdbx_description
1 polymer ?
#
loop_
_entity_poly.entity_id
_entity_poly.type
_entity_poly.pdbx_seq_one_letter_code
_entity_poly.pdbx_strand_id
1 'polypeptide(L)'
;MGYLVGNPVTGDRIDERSKVPFAHGFGIISGQLYEMILGHCQGQDYKNPTNMLCAKALGTFNNLLSEVMWPHVLLIKCVYSSAGPHAETDDSAGAARKILSEEPGIKVGKRLKHPPVRPPLDCIVSEHHAYTYTLYVFRFHWTDPVMRTRWIIQDYAHYLSYFWANDERTRDALGIKDGTVDEWVRCQDGGVPYTRDIASSIKYHRNVTANGYRALVYSGDHDSVVPHLGTQAWVRSLGFPIAHDWRAWHLNGQSAGFTITYSNNMTFATVKGGGHTAPEYEPERCFAMFSRWILNQPL
;
A
#
# COMPACT_ATOMS: atom_id res chain seq x y z
N MET A 1 -18.04 -3.61 22.68
CA MET A 1 -17.62 -4.27 21.43
C MET A 1 -17.49 -3.22 20.33
N GLY A 2 -16.61 -3.45 19.37
CA GLY A 2 -16.35 -2.53 18.27
C GLY A 2 -15.53 -3.20 17.18
N TYR A 3 -15.24 -2.47 16.10
CA TYR A 3 -14.40 -2.94 15.01
C TYR A 3 -13.39 -1.87 14.59
N LEU A 4 -12.26 -2.31 14.03
CA LEU A 4 -11.30 -1.43 13.39
C LEU A 4 -11.08 -1.83 11.94
N VAL A 5 -10.84 -0.85 11.07
CA VAL A 5 -10.47 -1.08 9.67
C VAL A 5 -9.37 -0.11 9.26
N GLY A 6 -8.32 -0.64 8.65
CA GLY A 6 -7.18 0.11 8.12
C GLY A 6 -7.21 0.15 6.61
N ASN A 7 -7.05 1.34 6.04
CA ASN A 7 -7.03 1.58 4.58
C ASN A 7 -8.18 0.85 3.84
N PRO A 8 -9.44 0.97 4.30
CA PRO A 8 -10.52 0.10 3.83
C PRO A 8 -10.99 0.46 2.43
N VAL A 9 -10.96 -0.52 1.52
CA VAL A 9 -11.74 -0.45 0.27
C VAL A 9 -13.22 -0.59 0.63
N THR A 10 -14.02 0.38 0.20
CA THR A 10 -15.48 0.36 0.39
C THR A 10 -16.22 -0.15 -0.84
N GLY A 11 -15.53 -0.24 -1.99
CA GLY A 11 -16.11 -0.66 -3.27
C GLY A 11 -16.77 0.50 -4.02
N ASP A 12 -16.87 1.66 -3.38
CA ASP A 12 -17.53 2.82 -3.91
C ASP A 12 -16.67 3.59 -4.91
N ARG A 13 -17.35 4.37 -5.75
CA ARG A 13 -16.72 5.31 -6.68
C ARG A 13 -15.84 6.34 -5.97
N ILE A 14 -16.04 6.53 -4.67
CA ILE A 14 -15.27 7.43 -3.83
C ILE A 14 -13.80 6.96 -3.69
N ASP A 15 -13.57 5.66 -3.62
CA ASP A 15 -12.23 5.07 -3.51
C ASP A 15 -11.41 5.44 -4.75
N GLU A 16 -11.96 5.20 -5.94
CA GLU A 16 -11.28 5.50 -7.21
C GLU A 16 -11.13 6.99 -7.47
N ARG A 17 -12.19 7.78 -7.22
CA ARG A 17 -12.15 9.23 -7.44
C ARG A 17 -11.14 9.94 -6.54
N SER A 18 -10.90 9.41 -5.35
CA SER A 18 -9.97 10.01 -4.38
C SER A 18 -8.51 9.94 -4.80
N LYS A 19 -8.15 9.02 -5.71
CA LYS A 19 -6.77 8.86 -6.21
C LYS A 19 -6.28 10.08 -6.99
N VAL A 20 -7.17 10.79 -7.69
CA VAL A 20 -6.82 11.99 -8.47
C VAL A 20 -6.37 13.15 -7.58
N PRO A 21 -7.18 13.64 -6.61
CA PRO A 21 -6.73 14.69 -5.69
C PRO A 21 -5.57 14.23 -4.79
N PHE A 22 -5.48 12.94 -4.46
CA PHE A 22 -4.31 12.41 -3.75
C PHE A 22 -3.04 12.56 -4.58
N ALA A 23 -3.04 12.07 -5.82
CA ALA A 23 -1.88 12.16 -6.71
C ALA A 23 -1.47 13.62 -6.98
N HIS A 24 -2.43 14.52 -7.10
CA HIS A 24 -2.16 15.95 -7.22
C HIS A 24 -1.51 16.52 -5.95
N GLY A 25 -2.02 16.16 -4.77
CA GLY A 25 -1.46 16.58 -3.47
C GLY A 25 -0.03 16.09 -3.23
N PHE A 26 0.36 14.95 -3.81
CA PHE A 26 1.72 14.42 -3.78
C PHE A 26 2.59 14.87 -4.95
N GLY A 27 2.09 15.72 -5.85
CA GLY A 27 2.83 16.22 -7.00
C GLY A 27 3.11 15.18 -8.09
N ILE A 28 2.41 14.04 -8.08
CA ILE A 28 2.53 12.98 -9.08
C ILE A 28 1.96 13.43 -10.42
N ILE A 29 0.88 14.21 -10.38
CA ILE A 29 0.23 14.77 -11.57
C ILE A 29 0.28 16.30 -11.55
N SER A 30 0.36 16.89 -12.74
CA SER A 30 0.34 18.34 -12.90
C SER A 30 -1.05 18.92 -12.63
N GLY A 31 -1.09 20.21 -12.24
CA GLY A 31 -2.34 20.95 -12.09
C GLY A 31 -3.18 20.97 -13.38
N GLN A 32 -2.53 21.02 -14.55
CA GLN A 32 -3.23 20.95 -15.84
C GLN A 32 -3.97 19.63 -16.04
N LEU A 33 -3.34 18.50 -15.72
CA LEU A 33 -3.97 17.18 -15.80
C LEU A 33 -5.09 17.04 -14.75
N TYR A 34 -4.86 17.54 -13.53
CA TYR A 34 -5.86 17.57 -12.48
C TYR A 34 -7.13 18.31 -12.90
N GLU A 35 -7.00 19.56 -13.38
CA GLU A 35 -8.13 20.36 -13.86
C GLU A 35 -8.83 19.74 -15.08
N MET A 36 -8.06 19.13 -15.99
CA MET A 36 -8.63 18.40 -17.14
C MET A 36 -9.53 17.23 -16.69
N ILE A 37 -9.07 16.47 -15.69
CA ILE A 37 -9.86 15.36 -15.14
C ILE A 37 -11.11 15.91 -14.44
N LEU A 38 -10.97 16.95 -13.60
CA LEU A 38 -12.12 17.53 -12.90
C LEU A 38 -13.15 18.15 -13.85
N GLY A 39 -12.71 18.74 -14.97
CA GLY A 39 -13.60 19.36 -15.96
C GLY A 39 -14.34 18.34 -16.84
N HIS A 40 -13.71 17.22 -17.20
CA HIS A 40 -14.26 16.28 -18.18
C HIS A 40 -14.78 14.96 -17.59
N CYS A 41 -14.44 14.62 -16.35
CA CYS A 41 -14.82 13.35 -15.72
C CYS A 41 -15.96 13.44 -14.70
N GLN A 42 -16.69 14.55 -14.65
CA GLN A 42 -17.81 14.71 -13.71
C GLN A 42 -18.90 13.67 -13.98
N GLY A 43 -19.34 12.97 -12.93
CA GLY A 43 -20.35 11.90 -13.07
C GLY A 43 -19.87 10.63 -13.79
N GLN A 44 -18.65 10.62 -14.35
CA GLN A 44 -18.07 9.47 -15.05
C GLN A 44 -17.57 8.40 -14.08
N ASP A 45 -17.65 7.14 -14.50
CA ASP A 45 -16.96 6.03 -13.83
C ASP A 45 -15.49 6.10 -14.23
N TYR A 46 -14.58 6.19 -13.26
CA TYR A 46 -13.16 6.33 -13.53
C TYR A 46 -12.54 5.02 -14.01
N LYS A 47 -13.21 3.88 -13.76
CA LYS A 47 -12.79 2.58 -14.29
C LYS A 47 -13.16 2.44 -15.76
N ASN A 48 -14.37 2.88 -16.12
CA ASN A 48 -14.92 2.74 -17.46
C ASN A 48 -15.55 4.07 -17.94
N PRO A 49 -14.75 5.11 -18.21
CA PRO A 49 -15.26 6.39 -18.67
C PRO A 49 -15.83 6.29 -20.09
N THR A 50 -17.00 6.86 -20.32
CA THR A 50 -17.63 6.93 -21.66
C THR A 50 -17.19 8.18 -22.44
N ASN A 51 -16.82 9.25 -21.72
CA ASN A 51 -16.31 10.47 -22.35
C ASN A 51 -14.86 10.28 -22.82
N MET A 52 -14.60 10.56 -24.11
CA MET A 52 -13.28 10.36 -24.73
C MET A 52 -12.17 11.23 -24.12
N LEU A 53 -12.46 12.48 -23.77
CA LEU A 53 -11.49 13.36 -23.11
C LEU A 53 -11.17 12.87 -21.70
N CYS A 54 -12.19 12.43 -20.97
CA CYS A 54 -12.02 11.81 -19.66
C CYS A 54 -11.19 10.53 -19.75
N ALA A 55 -11.50 9.64 -20.70
CA ALA A 55 -10.76 8.40 -20.91
C ALA A 55 -9.29 8.66 -21.22
N LYS A 56 -8.99 9.65 -22.07
CA LYS A 56 -7.61 10.05 -22.37
C LYS A 56 -6.89 10.60 -21.14
N ALA A 57 -7.53 11.50 -20.39
CA ALA A 57 -6.96 12.10 -19.19
C ALA A 57 -6.70 11.05 -18.09
N LEU A 58 -7.66 10.15 -17.86
CA LEU A 58 -7.51 9.03 -16.93
C LEU A 58 -6.47 8.02 -17.40
N GLY A 59 -6.29 7.82 -18.71
CA GLY A 59 -5.19 7.03 -19.26
C GLY A 59 -3.83 7.62 -18.90
N THR A 60 -3.64 8.93 -19.09
CA THR A 60 -2.41 9.61 -18.66
C THR A 60 -2.20 9.52 -17.14
N PHE A 61 -3.25 9.74 -16.36
CA PHE A 61 -3.22 9.59 -14.91
C PHE A 61 -2.78 8.20 -14.47
N ASN A 62 -3.38 7.14 -15.03
CA ASN A 62 -3.07 5.76 -14.68
C ASN A 62 -1.62 5.40 -15.05
N ASN A 63 -1.10 5.91 -16.18
CA ASN A 63 0.30 5.71 -16.54
C ASN A 63 1.24 6.33 -15.51
N LEU A 64 1.00 7.58 -15.10
CA LEU A 64 1.82 8.25 -14.07
C LEU A 64 1.71 7.56 -12.72
N LEU A 65 0.50 7.16 -12.31
CA LEU A 65 0.29 6.42 -11.07
C LEU A 65 0.95 5.03 -11.12
N SER A 66 1.12 4.43 -12.30
CA SER A 66 1.80 3.14 -12.43
C SER A 66 3.30 3.22 -12.11
N GLU A 67 3.91 4.41 -12.14
CA GLU A 67 5.35 4.61 -11.87
C GLU A 67 5.67 4.71 -10.38
N VAL A 68 4.70 5.04 -9.53
CA VAL A 68 4.91 5.15 -8.08
C VAL A 68 4.78 3.81 -7.37
N MET A 69 5.29 3.70 -6.14
CA MET A 69 5.01 2.55 -5.31
C MET A 69 3.62 2.69 -4.67
N TRP A 70 2.66 1.87 -5.11
CA TRP A 70 1.25 1.99 -4.73
C TRP A 70 0.99 1.85 -3.22
N PRO A 71 1.54 0.84 -2.52
CA PRO A 71 1.33 0.71 -1.08
C PRO A 71 1.93 1.87 -0.28
N HIS A 72 2.92 2.59 -0.82
CA HIS A 72 3.51 3.74 -0.15
C HIS A 72 4.17 4.69 -1.15
N VAL A 73 3.50 5.79 -1.48
CA VAL A 73 3.79 6.67 -2.61
C VAL A 73 5.19 7.29 -2.63
N LEU A 74 5.81 7.46 -1.45
CA LEU A 74 7.16 8.02 -1.33
C LEU A 74 8.28 6.98 -1.45
N LEU A 75 7.95 5.68 -1.57
CA LEU A 75 8.96 4.65 -1.78
C LEU A 75 9.33 4.55 -3.26
N ILE A 76 10.59 4.22 -3.51
CA ILE A 76 11.09 3.93 -4.85
C ILE A 76 10.47 2.60 -5.31
N LYS A 77 9.83 2.62 -6.48
CA LYS A 77 9.38 1.40 -7.13
C LYS A 77 10.58 0.68 -7.76
N CYS A 78 10.98 -0.43 -7.17
CA CYS A 78 12.06 -1.27 -7.69
C CYS A 78 11.53 -2.22 -8.77
N VAL A 79 12.33 -2.48 -9.81
CA VAL A 79 12.07 -3.57 -10.76
C VAL A 79 12.81 -4.80 -10.25
N TYR A 80 12.08 -5.89 -9.99
CA TYR A 80 12.71 -7.18 -9.69
C TYR A 80 13.54 -7.63 -10.90
N SER A 81 14.87 -7.67 -10.74
CA SER A 81 15.80 -8.19 -11.74
C SER A 81 15.93 -9.73 -11.70
N SER A 82 15.40 -10.37 -10.66
CA SER A 82 15.41 -11.82 -10.47
C SER A 82 14.07 -12.42 -10.88
N ALA A 83 14.10 -13.50 -11.68
CA ALA A 83 12.88 -14.23 -12.04
C ALA A 83 12.24 -14.86 -10.79
N GLY A 84 10.94 -14.66 -10.60
CA GLY A 84 10.17 -15.45 -9.64
C GLY A 84 10.17 -16.94 -10.04
N PRO A 85 10.03 -17.87 -9.08
CA PRO A 85 10.12 -19.32 -9.34
C PRO A 85 9.07 -19.84 -10.36
N HIS A 86 8.04 -19.08 -10.69
CA HIS A 86 7.01 -19.43 -11.68
C HIS A 86 6.63 -18.26 -12.62
N ALA A 87 7.61 -17.55 -13.17
CA ALA A 87 7.37 -16.43 -14.09
C ALA A 87 6.89 -16.86 -15.49
N GLU A 88 5.70 -17.45 -15.58
CA GLU A 88 4.88 -17.42 -16.79
C GLU A 88 3.71 -16.47 -16.58
N THR A 89 3.74 -15.38 -17.36
CA THR A 89 2.64 -14.44 -17.63
C THR A 89 2.08 -13.68 -16.43
N ASP A 90 2.85 -12.73 -15.93
CA ASP A 90 2.31 -11.61 -15.16
C ASP A 90 2.74 -10.32 -15.88
N ASP A 91 1.82 -9.41 -16.18
CA ASP A 91 2.10 -8.19 -16.98
C ASP A 91 3.07 -7.22 -16.28
N SER A 92 3.35 -7.46 -14.99
CA SER A 92 4.45 -6.88 -14.23
C SER A 92 5.84 -7.30 -14.77
N ALA A 93 5.95 -8.48 -15.40
CA ALA A 93 7.14 -8.98 -16.08
C ALA A 93 7.33 -8.37 -17.49
N GLY A 94 6.32 -7.67 -18.04
CA GLY A 94 6.45 -6.96 -19.32
C GLY A 94 7.54 -5.88 -19.30
N ALA A 95 7.74 -5.23 -18.15
CA ALA A 95 8.84 -4.29 -17.94
C ALA A 95 10.20 -5.01 -17.77
N ALA A 96 10.23 -6.15 -17.08
CA ALA A 96 11.44 -6.96 -16.88
C ALA A 96 11.96 -7.55 -18.21
N ARG A 97 11.05 -8.00 -19.09
CA ARG A 97 11.42 -8.53 -20.42
C ARG A 97 11.90 -7.45 -21.39
N LYS A 98 11.37 -6.22 -21.31
CA LYS A 98 11.72 -5.14 -22.24
C LYS A 98 13.18 -4.71 -22.15
N ILE A 99 13.77 -4.73 -20.95
CA ILE A 99 15.17 -4.39 -20.71
C ILE A 99 16.12 -5.44 -21.31
N LEU A 100 15.73 -6.72 -21.28
CA LEU A 100 16.55 -7.83 -21.78
C LEU A 100 16.33 -8.12 -23.28
N SER A 101 15.20 -7.70 -23.87
CA SER A 101 14.89 -7.93 -25.28
C SER A 101 15.46 -6.89 -26.26
N GLU A 102 16.02 -5.78 -25.77
CA GLU A 102 16.71 -4.77 -26.59
C GLU A 102 18.22 -5.06 -26.78
N GLU A 103 18.58 -6.34 -26.88
CA GLU A 103 19.90 -6.81 -27.34
C GLU A 103 19.84 -7.31 -28.82
N PRO A 104 19.48 -6.51 -29.84
CA PRO A 104 19.87 -6.83 -31.20
C PRO A 104 21.33 -6.42 -31.40
N GLY A 105 22.25 -7.32 -31.03
CA GLY A 105 23.60 -7.32 -31.60
C GLY A 105 24.77 -7.31 -30.63
N ILE A 106 25.01 -8.44 -29.96
CA ILE A 106 26.38 -8.84 -29.62
C ILE A 106 27.05 -9.34 -30.90
N LYS A 107 27.54 -8.39 -31.71
CA LYS A 107 28.80 -8.60 -32.44
C LYS A 107 29.85 -7.77 -31.71
N VAL A 108 30.76 -8.51 -31.08
CA VAL A 108 31.95 -8.07 -30.36
C VAL A 108 32.56 -6.79 -30.96
N GLY A 109 32.73 -5.74 -30.12
CA GLY A 109 33.77 -4.74 -30.34
C GLY A 109 33.38 -3.28 -30.65
N LYS A 110 32.18 -2.78 -30.35
CA LYS A 110 31.89 -1.32 -30.43
C LYS A 110 31.13 -0.80 -29.20
N ARG A 111 31.71 0.19 -28.51
CA ARG A 111 31.02 0.97 -27.46
C ARG A 111 29.83 1.72 -28.07
N LEU A 112 28.64 1.51 -27.50
CA LEU A 112 27.46 2.34 -27.76
C LEU A 112 27.74 3.79 -27.32
N LYS A 113 27.35 4.77 -28.14
CA LYS A 113 27.52 6.21 -27.85
C LYS A 113 26.55 6.73 -26.77
N HIS A 114 25.51 5.96 -26.45
CA HIS A 114 24.60 6.22 -25.33
C HIS A 114 24.30 4.89 -24.63
N PRO A 115 24.75 4.70 -23.38
CA PRO A 115 24.37 3.51 -22.60
C PRO A 115 22.88 3.58 -22.24
N PRO A 116 22.19 2.42 -22.13
CA PRO A 116 20.82 2.38 -21.63
C PRO A 116 20.74 2.98 -20.22
N VAL A 117 19.58 3.56 -19.90
CA VAL A 117 19.31 4.18 -18.60
C VAL A 117 19.56 3.13 -17.51
N ARG A 118 20.57 3.36 -16.67
CA ARG A 118 20.86 2.51 -15.51
C ARG A 118 19.66 2.56 -14.56
N PRO A 119 19.28 1.44 -13.92
CA PRO A 119 18.34 1.48 -12.80
C PRO A 119 18.85 2.49 -11.76
N PRO A 120 17.95 3.19 -11.05
CA PRO A 120 18.35 4.01 -9.91
C PRO A 120 19.23 3.19 -8.97
N LEU A 121 20.37 3.75 -8.56
CA LEU A 121 21.39 3.06 -7.76
C LEU A 121 20.87 2.49 -6.43
N ASP A 122 19.70 2.94 -5.97
CA ASP A 122 19.04 2.47 -4.74
C ASP A 122 18.16 1.21 -4.93
N CYS A 123 18.02 0.70 -6.16
CA CYS A 123 17.25 -0.52 -6.46
C CYS A 123 18.12 -1.80 -6.43
N ILE A 124 19.41 -1.70 -6.10
CA ILE A 124 20.31 -2.86 -6.05
C ILE A 124 20.07 -3.62 -4.74
N VAL A 125 19.34 -4.73 -4.85
CA VAL A 125 19.36 -5.82 -3.86
C VAL A 125 20.82 -6.17 -3.61
N SER A 126 21.28 -6.14 -2.37
CA SER A 126 22.67 -6.45 -2.05
C SER A 126 22.98 -7.90 -2.43
N GLU A 127 23.58 -8.12 -3.60
CA GLU A 127 24.37 -9.32 -3.81
C GLU A 127 25.69 -9.16 -3.02
N HIS A 128 26.02 -10.21 -2.26
CA HIS A 128 27.26 -10.44 -1.53
C HIS A 128 27.49 -9.68 -0.21
N HIS A 129 27.19 -10.35 0.90
CA HIS A 129 28.24 -10.93 1.77
C HIS A 129 27.63 -12.02 2.68
N ALA A 130 27.71 -13.25 2.20
CA ALA A 130 27.54 -14.44 3.03
C ALA A 130 28.89 -14.79 3.68
N TYR A 131 29.07 -14.50 4.97
CA TYR A 131 30.00 -15.11 5.93
C TYR A 131 29.49 -14.67 7.32
N THR A 132 29.25 -15.44 8.37
CA THR A 132 29.55 -16.81 8.81
C THR A 132 28.64 -17.09 10.03
N TYR A 133 28.33 -18.36 10.30
CA TYR A 133 27.60 -18.92 11.45
C TYR A 133 27.86 -18.22 12.81
N THR A 134 26.81 -18.10 13.66
CA THR A 134 26.67 -18.74 15.01
C THR A 134 25.32 -18.33 15.65
N LEU A 135 24.59 -19.30 16.23
CA LEU A 135 23.47 -19.08 17.16
C LEU A 135 23.90 -18.20 18.34
N TYR A 136 23.04 -17.32 18.86
CA TYR A 136 22.72 -17.11 20.30
C TYR A 136 21.80 -15.87 20.47
N VAL A 137 21.04 -15.90 21.56
CA VAL A 137 19.91 -15.03 21.90
C VAL A 137 20.36 -13.70 22.57
N PHE A 138 19.57 -12.63 22.36
CA PHE A 138 19.43 -11.35 23.11
C PHE A 138 20.27 -10.09 22.78
N ARG A 139 19.50 -8.98 22.73
CA ARG A 139 19.79 -7.54 22.93
C ARG A 139 20.89 -6.86 22.10
N PHE A 140 20.49 -5.85 21.31
CA PHE A 140 21.38 -4.77 20.89
C PHE A 140 20.86 -3.39 21.28
N HIS A 141 21.72 -2.65 21.97
CA HIS A 141 21.71 -1.19 22.10
C HIS A 141 22.10 -0.55 20.78
N TRP A 142 21.51 0.61 20.52
CA TRP A 142 21.61 1.40 19.30
C TRP A 142 22.81 2.36 19.33
N THR A 143 23.66 2.31 18.30
CA THR A 143 24.49 3.43 17.84
C THR A 143 24.66 3.35 16.31
N ASP A 144 23.94 4.22 15.58
CA ASP A 144 24.15 4.81 14.24
C ASP A 144 24.98 4.02 13.18
N PRO A 145 24.45 3.62 11.99
CA PRO A 145 23.94 4.51 10.92
C PRO A 145 22.68 3.93 10.21
N VAL A 146 21.48 4.24 10.68
CA VAL A 146 20.24 3.51 10.31
C VAL A 146 19.30 4.25 9.34
N MET A 147 19.68 5.41 8.80
CA MET A 147 18.76 6.19 7.94
C MET A 147 18.79 5.86 6.44
N ARG A 148 19.80 5.13 5.92
CA ARG A 148 19.87 4.81 4.47
C ARG A 148 19.31 3.44 4.08
N THR A 149 19.23 2.49 5.00
CA THR A 149 18.86 1.10 4.69
C THR A 149 17.39 0.74 4.95
N ARG A 150 16.59 1.65 5.55
CA ARG A 150 15.16 1.39 5.82
C ARG A 150 14.30 1.24 4.57
N TRP A 151 14.77 1.73 3.42
CA TRP A 151 13.95 1.87 2.21
C TRP A 151 13.90 0.61 1.32
N ILE A 152 14.74 -0.41 1.58
CA ILE A 152 14.90 -1.61 0.74
C ILE A 152 14.16 -2.85 1.31
N ILE A 153 13.49 -2.74 2.46
CA ILE A 153 13.20 -3.92 3.33
C ILE A 153 11.84 -4.61 3.05
N GLN A 154 10.88 -3.96 2.41
CA GLN A 154 9.51 -4.48 2.36
C GLN A 154 9.35 -5.68 1.39
N ASP A 155 9.80 -5.53 0.15
CA ASP A 155 9.79 -6.64 -0.81
C ASP A 155 10.66 -7.81 -0.34
N TYR A 156 11.70 -7.52 0.45
CA TYR A 156 12.56 -8.54 1.03
C TYR A 156 11.88 -9.29 2.19
N ALA A 157 11.14 -8.61 3.07
CA ALA A 157 10.39 -9.26 4.14
C ALA A 157 9.31 -10.19 3.57
N HIS A 158 8.62 -9.76 2.51
CA HIS A 158 7.74 -10.62 1.73
C HIS A 158 8.51 -11.82 1.18
N TYR A 159 9.59 -11.62 0.45
CA TYR A 159 10.42 -12.72 -0.07
C TYR A 159 10.82 -13.72 1.03
N LEU A 160 11.30 -13.24 2.19
CA LEU A 160 11.66 -14.09 3.33
C LEU A 160 10.46 -14.83 3.93
N SER A 161 9.26 -14.24 3.94
CA SER A 161 8.06 -14.89 4.47
C SER A 161 7.74 -16.18 3.71
N TYR A 162 8.03 -16.23 2.41
CA TYR A 162 7.84 -17.42 1.58
C TYR A 162 8.73 -18.58 2.03
N PHE A 163 10.03 -18.33 2.20
CA PHE A 163 10.96 -19.37 2.67
C PHE A 163 10.65 -19.79 4.09
N TRP A 164 10.36 -18.83 4.97
CA TRP A 164 10.01 -19.13 6.35
C TRP A 164 8.76 -20.01 6.44
N ALA A 165 7.69 -19.67 5.72
CA ALA A 165 6.42 -20.41 5.76
C ALA A 165 6.49 -21.80 5.08
N ASN A 166 7.43 -21.98 4.14
CA ASN A 166 7.65 -23.26 3.45
C ASN A 166 8.79 -24.12 4.04
N ASP A 167 9.53 -23.64 5.05
CA ASP A 167 10.49 -24.47 5.79
C ASP A 167 9.75 -25.59 6.53
N GLU A 168 10.22 -26.83 6.38
CA GLU A 168 9.60 -28.04 6.94
C GLU A 168 9.42 -27.93 8.47
N ARG A 169 10.40 -27.34 9.18
CA ARG A 169 10.32 -27.17 10.64
C ARG A 169 9.29 -26.13 11.01
N THR A 170 9.15 -25.06 10.22
CA THR A 170 8.07 -24.08 10.43
C THR A 170 6.71 -24.74 10.22
N ARG A 171 6.55 -25.53 9.15
CA ARG A 171 5.29 -26.22 8.84
C ARG A 171 4.90 -27.23 9.91
N ASP A 172 5.86 -28.03 10.37
CA ASP A 172 5.67 -28.97 11.49
C ASP A 172 5.31 -28.23 12.79
N ALA A 173 6.03 -27.16 13.12
CA ALA A 173 5.75 -26.35 14.31
C ALA A 173 4.38 -25.65 14.28
N LEU A 174 3.88 -25.29 13.09
CA LEU A 174 2.55 -24.74 12.88
C LEU A 174 1.46 -25.82 12.78
N GLY A 175 1.83 -27.10 12.82
CA GLY A 175 0.91 -28.24 12.71
C GLY A 175 0.28 -28.42 11.32
N ILE A 176 0.97 -27.97 10.27
CA ILE A 176 0.53 -28.16 8.89
C ILE A 176 0.75 -29.62 8.49
N LYS A 177 -0.34 -30.34 8.24
CA LYS A 177 -0.28 -31.77 7.91
C LYS A 177 0.24 -32.00 6.49
N ASP A 178 1.17 -32.93 6.35
CA ASP A 178 1.68 -33.34 5.05
C ASP A 178 0.56 -33.81 4.11
N GLY A 179 0.66 -33.40 2.84
CA GLY A 179 -0.33 -33.71 1.80
C GLY A 179 -1.63 -32.91 1.85
N THR A 180 -1.78 -31.92 2.75
CA THR A 180 -2.96 -31.04 2.76
C THR A 180 -2.81 -29.79 1.89
N VAL A 181 -1.61 -29.20 1.87
CA VAL A 181 -1.25 -28.03 1.07
C VAL A 181 0.19 -28.21 0.63
N ASP A 182 0.44 -28.16 -0.67
CA ASP A 182 1.76 -28.40 -1.23
C ASP A 182 2.73 -27.23 -1.00
N GLU A 183 2.23 -26.00 -1.16
CA GLU A 183 3.03 -24.79 -1.07
C GLU A 183 2.23 -23.66 -0.40
N TRP A 184 2.89 -22.92 0.49
CA TRP A 184 2.36 -21.65 0.96
C TRP A 184 2.77 -20.53 0.01
N VAL A 185 1.79 -19.78 -0.46
CA VAL A 185 1.98 -18.50 -1.14
C VAL A 185 1.20 -17.42 -0.40
N ARG A 186 1.72 -16.18 -0.42
CA ARG A 186 1.12 -15.06 0.33
C ARG A 186 -0.23 -14.63 -0.24
N CYS A 187 -0.32 -14.59 -1.57
CA CYS A 187 -1.52 -14.23 -2.32
C CYS A 187 -1.74 -15.30 -3.38
N GLN A 188 -2.95 -15.89 -3.41
CA GLN A 188 -3.33 -16.86 -4.42
C GLN A 188 -3.93 -16.15 -5.62
N ASP A 189 -3.09 -15.66 -6.53
CA ASP A 189 -3.56 -14.97 -7.73
C ASP A 189 -4.24 -15.96 -8.68
N GLY A 190 -5.49 -15.68 -9.05
CA GLY A 190 -6.28 -16.51 -9.97
C GLY A 190 -6.70 -17.90 -9.45
N GLY A 191 -6.19 -18.36 -8.31
CA GLY A 191 -6.41 -19.72 -7.80
C GLY A 191 -7.67 -19.91 -6.95
N VAL A 192 -8.36 -18.83 -6.57
CA VAL A 192 -9.65 -18.91 -5.86
C VAL A 192 -10.71 -18.20 -6.70
N PRO A 193 -11.81 -18.88 -7.10
CA PRO A 193 -12.90 -18.24 -7.81
C PRO A 193 -13.61 -17.26 -6.88
N TYR A 194 -13.21 -15.98 -6.96
CA TYR A 194 -13.80 -14.91 -6.16
C TYR A 194 -14.63 -13.99 -7.05
N THR A 195 -15.91 -13.85 -6.72
CA THR A 195 -16.82 -12.90 -7.39
C THR A 195 -17.08 -11.72 -6.46
N ARG A 196 -16.82 -10.50 -6.94
CA ARG A 196 -17.19 -9.27 -6.24
C ARG A 196 -18.69 -9.03 -6.42
N ASP A 197 -19.47 -9.41 -5.42
CA ASP A 197 -20.93 -9.29 -5.37
C ASP A 197 -21.41 -8.07 -4.55
N ILE A 198 -20.58 -7.59 -3.62
CA ILE A 198 -20.85 -6.36 -2.86
C ILE A 198 -20.17 -5.17 -3.55
N ALA A 199 -21.00 -4.31 -4.17
CA ALA A 199 -20.54 -3.08 -4.81
C ALA A 199 -20.19 -1.96 -3.83
N SER A 200 -20.81 -1.94 -2.65
CA SER A 200 -20.58 -0.92 -1.62
C SER A 200 -20.75 -1.49 -0.22
N SER A 201 -19.76 -1.29 0.64
CA SER A 201 -19.82 -1.68 2.06
C SER A 201 -20.37 -0.59 2.97
N ILE A 202 -20.61 0.63 2.45
CA ILE A 202 -21.01 1.81 3.26
C ILE A 202 -22.28 1.55 4.05
N LYS A 203 -23.29 0.90 3.43
CA LYS A 203 -24.56 0.57 4.10
C LYS A 203 -24.34 -0.31 5.33
N TYR A 204 -23.42 -1.27 5.27
CA TYR A 204 -23.13 -2.18 6.37
C TYR A 204 -22.42 -1.44 7.51
N HIS A 205 -21.42 -0.61 7.19
CA HIS A 205 -20.77 0.24 8.18
C HIS A 205 -21.75 1.20 8.85
N ARG A 206 -22.68 1.80 8.10
CA ARG A 206 -23.73 2.67 8.66
C ARG A 206 -24.63 1.91 9.64
N ASN A 207 -25.05 0.69 9.28
CA ASN A 207 -25.91 -0.12 10.16
C ASN A 207 -25.20 -0.47 11.47
N VAL A 208 -23.97 -0.99 11.40
CA VAL A 208 -23.21 -1.38 12.58
C VAL A 208 -22.92 -0.17 13.47
N THR A 209 -22.49 0.95 12.89
CA THR A 209 -22.20 2.16 13.67
C THR A 209 -23.44 2.85 14.23
N ALA A 210 -24.60 2.75 13.57
CA ALA A 210 -25.87 3.25 14.11
C ALA A 210 -26.39 2.43 15.31
N ASN A 211 -26.01 1.14 15.41
CA ASN A 211 -26.34 0.27 16.54
C ASN A 211 -25.39 0.48 17.75
N GLY A 212 -24.55 1.52 17.75
CA GLY A 212 -23.71 1.88 18.89
C GLY A 212 -22.39 1.11 18.99
N TYR A 213 -22.04 0.30 17.99
CA TYR A 213 -20.72 -0.33 17.94
C TYR A 213 -19.64 0.73 17.69
N ARG A 214 -18.65 0.77 18.58
CA ARG A 214 -17.51 1.67 18.45
C ARG A 214 -16.67 1.31 17.23
N ALA A 215 -16.27 2.29 16.45
CA ALA A 215 -15.50 2.08 15.22
C ALA A 215 -14.21 2.91 15.22
N LEU A 216 -13.09 2.28 14.88
CA LEU A 216 -11.87 2.97 14.48
C LEU A 216 -11.61 2.73 12.99
N VAL A 217 -11.68 3.80 12.22
CA VAL A 217 -11.24 3.80 10.83
C VAL A 217 -9.89 4.50 10.80
N TYR A 218 -8.90 3.90 10.16
CA TYR A 218 -7.62 4.58 9.95
C TYR A 218 -7.08 4.40 8.54
N SER A 219 -6.22 5.33 8.13
CA SER A 219 -5.53 5.26 6.84
C SER A 219 -4.09 5.74 6.99
N GLY A 220 -3.13 4.98 6.46
CA GLY A 220 -1.81 5.52 6.17
C GLY A 220 -1.91 6.69 5.17
N ASP A 221 -1.30 7.83 5.46
CA ASP A 221 -1.42 9.01 4.60
C ASP A 221 -0.58 8.96 3.33
N HIS A 222 0.29 7.96 3.17
CA HIS A 222 1.09 7.69 1.97
C HIS A 222 0.55 6.55 1.10
N ASP A 223 -0.59 5.93 1.46
CA ASP A 223 -1.22 4.89 0.65
C ASP A 223 -1.90 5.47 -0.60
N SER A 224 -1.47 5.04 -1.79
CA SER A 224 -2.13 5.41 -3.05
C SER A 224 -3.08 4.33 -3.59
N VAL A 225 -3.10 3.13 -3.00
CA VAL A 225 -4.09 2.09 -3.30
C VAL A 225 -5.47 2.54 -2.82
N VAL A 226 -5.55 2.93 -1.55
CA VAL A 226 -6.77 3.46 -0.90
C VAL A 226 -6.44 4.76 -0.18
N PRO A 227 -6.39 5.88 -0.92
CA PRO A 227 -6.06 7.18 -0.35
C PRO A 227 -6.95 7.54 0.85
N HIS A 228 -6.32 8.08 1.89
CA HIS A 228 -7.01 8.56 3.09
C HIS A 228 -8.12 9.58 2.78
N LEU A 229 -8.01 10.33 1.66
CA LEU A 229 -9.04 11.24 1.18
C LEU A 229 -10.36 10.52 0.85
N GLY A 230 -10.29 9.33 0.26
CA GLY A 230 -11.45 8.49 -0.06
C GLY A 230 -12.10 7.98 1.23
N THR A 231 -11.28 7.45 2.14
CA THR A 231 -11.75 7.00 3.46
C THR A 231 -12.39 8.13 4.25
N GLN A 232 -11.79 9.33 4.27
CA GLN A 232 -12.35 10.50 4.95
C GLN A 232 -13.70 10.93 4.35
N ALA A 233 -13.81 10.93 3.02
CA ALA A 233 -15.03 11.28 2.34
C ALA A 233 -16.14 10.23 2.57
N TRP A 234 -15.77 8.95 2.66
CA TRP A 234 -16.70 7.88 3.07
C TRP A 234 -17.18 8.08 4.50
N VAL A 235 -16.28 8.25 5.46
CA VAL A 235 -16.67 8.42 6.88
C VAL A 235 -17.60 9.63 7.04
N ARG A 236 -17.37 10.72 6.29
CA ARG A 236 -18.27 11.89 6.24
C ARG A 236 -19.64 11.57 5.63
N SER A 237 -19.72 10.70 4.62
CA SER A 237 -20.98 10.35 3.96
C SER A 237 -21.96 9.59 4.86
N LEU A 238 -21.48 9.03 5.97
CA LEU A 238 -22.33 8.39 6.98
C LEU A 238 -23.25 9.38 7.72
N GLY A 239 -22.92 10.68 7.71
CA GLY A 239 -23.80 11.75 8.18
C GLY A 239 -23.92 11.87 9.70
N PHE A 240 -22.96 11.34 10.46
CA PHE A 240 -22.94 11.49 11.91
C PHE A 240 -22.42 12.89 12.31
N PRO A 241 -22.96 13.51 13.38
CA PRO A 241 -22.44 14.76 13.92
C PRO A 241 -20.97 14.64 14.39
N ILE A 242 -20.19 15.68 14.14
CA ILE A 242 -18.80 15.78 14.63
C ILE A 242 -18.84 16.04 16.13
N ALA A 243 -18.17 15.21 16.92
CA ALA A 243 -17.99 15.39 18.35
C ALA A 243 -16.73 16.23 18.67
N HIS A 244 -15.64 15.97 17.94
CA HIS A 244 -14.42 16.77 18.01
C HIS A 244 -13.85 16.91 16.61
N ASP A 245 -13.54 18.16 16.26
CA ASP A 245 -13.10 18.53 14.92
C ASP A 245 -11.71 17.98 14.59
N TRP A 246 -11.37 18.07 13.30
CA TRP A 246 -10.12 17.65 12.70
C TRP A 246 -8.93 18.28 13.42
N ARG A 247 -8.10 17.45 14.04
CA ARG A 247 -6.94 17.88 14.82
C ARG A 247 -5.79 16.90 14.70
N ALA A 248 -4.57 17.38 14.93
CA ALA A 248 -3.42 16.51 15.03
C ALA A 248 -3.52 15.64 16.30
N TRP A 249 -3.18 14.36 16.18
CA TRP A 249 -2.93 13.49 17.32
C TRP A 249 -1.42 13.25 17.47
N HIS A 250 -0.97 13.07 18.70
CA HIS A 250 0.46 13.13 19.02
C HIS A 250 0.95 11.86 19.70
N LEU A 251 2.20 11.51 19.38
CA LEU A 251 2.97 10.48 20.04
C LEU A 251 4.38 11.03 20.29
N ASN A 252 4.85 10.98 21.53
CA ASN A 252 6.18 11.46 21.94
C ASN A 252 6.49 12.90 21.50
N GLY A 253 5.50 13.80 21.58
CA GLY A 253 5.65 15.21 21.22
C GLY A 253 5.69 15.49 19.71
N GLN A 254 5.53 14.46 18.85
CA GLN A 254 5.45 14.59 17.40
C GLN A 254 4.03 14.34 16.91
N SER A 255 3.62 15.02 15.84
CA SER A 255 2.36 14.68 15.15
C SER A 255 2.48 13.29 14.53
N ALA A 256 1.60 12.40 14.96
CA ALA A 256 1.50 11.04 14.44
C ALA A 256 0.43 10.91 13.34
N GLY A 257 -0.31 11.99 13.09
CA GLY A 257 -1.33 12.11 12.05
C GLY A 257 -2.44 13.06 12.48
N PHE A 258 -3.61 12.93 11.86
CA PHE A 258 -4.79 13.73 12.18
C PHE A 258 -5.98 12.84 12.53
N THR A 259 -6.89 13.33 13.35
CA THR A 259 -8.07 12.60 13.79
C THR A 259 -9.31 13.48 13.85
N ILE A 260 -10.46 12.86 13.61
CA ILE A 260 -11.79 13.42 13.80
C ILE A 260 -12.68 12.36 14.45
N THR A 261 -13.54 12.79 15.35
CA THR A 261 -14.43 11.89 16.10
C THR A 261 -15.88 12.32 15.94
N TYR A 262 -16.76 11.34 15.89
CA TYR A 262 -18.19 11.52 15.67
C TYR A 262 -18.99 11.10 16.90
N SER A 263 -20.19 11.67 17.07
CA SER A 263 -21.03 11.45 18.25
C SER A 263 -21.52 10.00 18.41
N ASN A 264 -21.40 9.16 17.38
CA ASN A 264 -21.78 7.76 17.38
C ASN A 264 -20.62 6.81 17.74
N ASN A 265 -19.60 7.27 18.47
CA ASN A 265 -18.41 6.50 18.84
C ASN A 265 -17.57 6.02 17.64
N MET A 266 -17.62 6.76 16.53
CA MET A 266 -16.74 6.53 15.38
C MET A 266 -15.56 7.49 15.42
N THR A 267 -14.36 6.98 15.18
CA THR A 267 -13.13 7.76 15.06
C THR A 267 -12.51 7.48 13.69
N PHE A 268 -12.14 8.54 12.98
CA PHE A 268 -11.25 8.43 11.82
C PHE A 268 -9.88 9.02 12.20
N ALA A 269 -8.80 8.33 11.82
CA ALA A 269 -7.44 8.80 12.04
C ALA A 269 -6.54 8.54 10.83
N THR A 270 -5.67 9.47 10.48
CA THR A 270 -4.55 9.19 9.59
C THR A 270 -3.34 8.75 10.40
N VAL A 271 -2.50 7.90 9.82
CA VAL A 271 -1.17 7.58 10.34
C VAL A 271 -0.16 8.24 9.42
N LYS A 272 0.48 9.29 9.92
CA LYS A 272 1.49 10.03 9.17
C LYS A 272 2.67 9.11 8.86
N GLY A 273 3.10 9.03 7.60
CA GLY A 273 4.16 8.11 7.18
C GLY A 273 3.67 6.71 6.85
N GLY A 274 2.40 6.38 7.14
CA GLY A 274 1.87 5.05 6.92
C GLY A 274 1.53 4.81 5.45
N GLY A 275 1.89 3.63 4.93
CA GLY A 275 1.38 3.12 3.66
C GLY A 275 0.08 2.30 3.81
N HIS A 276 -0.20 1.40 2.86
CA HIS A 276 -1.40 0.58 2.81
C HIS A 276 -1.49 -0.36 4.01
N THR A 277 -0.40 -1.08 4.29
CA THR A 277 -0.19 -1.82 5.54
C THR A 277 0.43 -0.89 6.59
N ALA A 278 -0.31 0.15 7.01
CA ALA A 278 0.25 1.18 7.91
C ALA A 278 1.06 0.66 9.12
N PRO A 279 0.69 -0.45 9.80
CA PRO A 279 1.49 -1.03 10.89
C PRO A 279 2.89 -1.51 10.49
N GLU A 280 3.11 -1.83 9.22
CA GLU A 280 4.41 -2.24 8.69
C GLU A 280 5.36 -1.05 8.54
N TYR A 281 4.83 0.10 8.10
CA TYR A 281 5.61 1.33 7.90
C TYR A 281 5.80 2.12 9.18
N GLU A 282 4.75 2.18 10.01
CA GLU A 282 4.68 3.02 11.21
C GLU A 282 4.19 2.21 12.42
N PRO A 283 4.95 1.18 12.87
CA PRO A 283 4.52 0.24 13.91
C PRO A 283 4.25 0.91 15.26
N GLU A 284 5.11 1.85 15.69
CA GLU A 284 4.95 2.54 16.97
C GLU A 284 3.67 3.38 17.01
N ARG A 285 3.38 4.10 15.91
CA ARG A 285 2.17 4.94 15.77
C ARG A 285 0.92 4.08 15.74
N CYS A 286 0.93 3.00 14.95
CA CYS A 286 -0.20 2.09 14.85
C CYS A 286 -0.47 1.36 16.18
N PHE A 287 0.58 0.93 16.88
CA PHE A 287 0.44 0.30 18.19
C PHE A 287 -0.12 1.27 19.23
N ALA A 288 0.35 2.52 19.26
CA ALA A 288 -0.19 3.54 20.16
C ALA A 288 -1.66 3.85 19.87
N MET A 289 -2.02 3.99 18.59
CA MET A 289 -3.40 4.21 18.15
C MET A 289 -4.30 3.04 18.56
N PHE A 290 -3.88 1.80 18.29
CA PHE A 290 -4.60 0.59 18.69
C PHE A 290 -4.77 0.49 20.20
N SER A 291 -3.69 0.69 20.96
CA SER A 291 -3.68 0.64 22.43
C SER A 291 -4.62 1.67 23.03
N ARG A 292 -4.55 2.93 22.57
CA ARG A 292 -5.46 3.99 23.00
C ARG A 292 -6.90 3.63 22.67
N TRP A 293 -7.14 3.09 21.47
CA TRP A 293 -8.47 2.65 21.10
C TRP A 293 -9.00 1.57 22.06
N ILE A 294 -8.33 0.44 22.24
CA ILE A 294 -8.84 -0.65 23.10
C ILE A 294 -9.02 -0.22 24.58
N LEU A 295 -8.22 0.74 25.06
CA LEU A 295 -8.29 1.28 26.42
C LEU A 295 -9.29 2.44 26.59
N ASN A 296 -10.05 2.79 25.54
CA ASN A 296 -10.96 3.97 25.51
C ASN A 296 -10.25 5.30 25.81
N GLN A 297 -8.99 5.43 25.41
CA GLN A 297 -8.23 6.67 25.51
C GLN A 297 -8.34 7.48 24.22
N PRO A 298 -8.31 8.82 24.29
CA PRO A 298 -8.32 9.67 23.11
C PRO A 298 -7.01 9.55 22.33
N LEU A 299 -7.08 9.79 21.02
CA LEU A 299 -5.91 10.01 20.17
C LEU A 299 -5.35 11.41 20.35
#